data_AF-A0A2H3C2I8-F1
#
_entry.id   AF-A0A2H3C2I8-F1
#
_cell.length_a   1.000
_cell.length_b   1.000
_cell.length_c   1.000
_cell.angle_alpha   90.00
_cell.angle_beta   90.00
_cell.angle_gamma   90.00
#
_symmetry.space_group_name_H-M   'P 1'
#
loop_
_entity.id
_entity.type
_entity.pdbx_description
1 polymer ?
#
loop_
_entity_poly.entity_id
_entity_poly.type
_entity_poly.pdbx_seq_one_letter_code
_entity_poly.pdbx_strand_id
1 'polypeptide(L)'
;MADSLAPQCTPLKREYDSCFNSWFEGYLEPAVAASASQQQREAYSRKKAEEFEAKCGKVWAEYKGCTQRALKEKGLDRLLDQAREENPLTEPAPSAAQNNK
;
A
#
# COMPACT_ATOMS: atom_id res chain seq x y z
N MET A 1 -2.92 -5.06 -16.39
CA MET A 1 -2.51 -4.08 -15.36
C MET A 1 -3.26 -2.79 -15.60
N ALA A 2 -3.61 -2.07 -14.54
CA ALA A 2 -4.33 -0.80 -14.68
C ALA A 2 -3.38 0.32 -15.17
N ASP A 3 -3.95 1.27 -15.91
CA ASP A 3 -3.24 2.49 -16.29
C ASP A 3 -3.23 3.50 -15.14
N SER A 4 -2.27 4.44 -15.17
CA SER A 4 -2.20 5.53 -14.20
C SER A 4 -3.14 6.67 -14.58
N LEU A 5 -3.39 7.58 -13.63
CA LEU A 5 -4.15 8.83 -13.83
C LEU A 5 -3.57 9.69 -14.96
N ALA A 6 -2.26 9.62 -15.16
CA ALA A 6 -1.54 10.32 -16.21
C ALA A 6 -0.77 9.30 -17.08
N PRO A 7 -0.93 9.31 -18.42
CA PRO A 7 -0.34 8.30 -19.30
C PRO A 7 1.17 8.15 -19.15
N GLN A 8 1.89 9.24 -18.89
CA GLN A 8 3.34 9.24 -18.69
C GLN A 8 3.78 8.47 -17.43
N CYS A 9 2.89 8.29 -16.46
CA CYS A 9 3.18 7.54 -15.23
C CYS A 9 2.86 6.04 -15.36
N THR A 10 2.20 5.61 -16.44
CA THR A 10 1.78 4.21 -16.62
C THR A 10 2.95 3.21 -16.69
N PRO A 11 4.08 3.49 -17.39
CA PRO A 11 5.21 2.57 -17.39
C PRO A 11 5.79 2.36 -15.98
N LEU A 12 6.01 3.45 -15.23
CA LEU A 12 6.48 3.42 -13.85
C LEU A 12 5.50 2.67 -12.92
N LYS A 13 4.19 2.86 -13.13
CA LYS A 13 3.15 2.13 -12.39
C LYS A 13 3.28 0.63 -12.61
N ARG A 14 3.42 0.18 -13.86
CA ARG A 14 3.49 -1.24 -14.19
C ARG A 14 4.74 -1.89 -13.58
N GLU A 15 5.88 -1.21 -13.63
CA GLU A 15 7.11 -1.69 -12.99
C GLU A 15 6.97 -1.77 -11.46
N TYR A 16 6.44 -0.72 -10.85
CA TYR A 16 6.16 -0.69 -9.41
C TYR A 16 5.20 -1.79 -8.97
N ASP A 17 4.03 -1.90 -9.63
CA ASP A 17 2.99 -2.87 -9.31
C ASP A 17 3.54 -4.31 -9.41
N SER A 18 4.37 -4.60 -10.42
CA SER A 18 5.01 -5.92 -10.58
C SER A 18 5.97 -6.24 -9.43
N CYS A 19 6.80 -5.27 -9.03
CA CYS A 19 7.72 -5.41 -7.89
C CYS A 19 6.96 -5.60 -6.58
N PHE A 20 5.96 -4.73 -6.34
CA PHE A 20 5.13 -4.77 -5.15
C PHE A 20 4.38 -6.10 -5.03
N ASN A 21 3.73 -6.59 -6.08
CA ASN A 21 2.99 -7.85 -6.03
C ASN A 21 3.91 -9.03 -5.65
N SER A 22 5.11 -9.09 -6.24
CA SER A 22 6.10 -10.13 -5.93
C SER A 22 6.57 -10.06 -4.47
N TRP A 23 6.77 -8.85 -3.93
CA TRP A 23 7.11 -8.65 -2.51
C TRP A 23 5.92 -8.99 -1.59
N PHE A 24 4.71 -8.60 -1.99
CA PHE A 24 3.49 -8.70 -1.20
C PHE A 24 3.01 -10.14 -1.02
N GLU A 25 3.13 -10.97 -2.06
CA GLU A 25 2.89 -12.42 -1.96
C GLU A 25 3.72 -13.07 -0.84
N GLY A 26 4.99 -12.69 -0.73
CA GLY A 26 5.88 -13.16 0.36
C GLY A 26 5.69 -12.44 1.71
N TYR A 27 4.84 -11.41 1.77
CA TYR A 27 4.55 -10.66 3.00
C TYR A 27 3.36 -11.24 3.77
N LEU A 28 2.30 -11.65 3.06
CA LEU A 28 0.97 -11.92 3.61
C LEU A 28 0.91 -13.06 4.64
N GLU A 29 1.33 -14.28 4.26
CA GLU A 29 1.16 -15.43 5.16
C GLU A 29 1.94 -15.27 6.48
N PRO A 30 3.22 -14.87 6.48
CA PRO A 30 3.93 -14.71 7.74
C PRO A 30 3.45 -13.49 8.53
N ALA A 31 2.84 -12.47 7.89
CA ALA A 31 2.23 -11.34 8.61
C ALA A 31 1.01 -11.77 9.45
N VAL A 32 0.19 -12.66 8.91
CA VAL A 32 -0.97 -13.22 9.62
C VAL A 32 -0.51 -14.12 10.77
N ALA A 33 0.53 -14.95 10.56
CA ALA A 33 1.10 -15.80 11.59
C ALA A 33 1.85 -15.02 12.69
N ALA A 34 2.60 -13.96 12.33
CA ALA A 34 3.31 -13.09 13.26
C ALA A 34 2.39 -12.17 14.08
N SER A 35 1.07 -12.24 13.86
CA SER A 35 0.08 -11.46 14.60
C SER A 35 -0.03 -11.86 16.08
N ALA A 36 0.57 -12.98 16.48
CA ALA A 36 0.56 -13.56 17.83
C ALA A 36 1.12 -12.64 18.93
N SER A 37 2.08 -11.77 18.61
CA SER A 37 2.53 -10.72 19.54
C SER A 37 2.92 -9.43 18.81
N GLN A 38 2.79 -8.31 19.51
CA GLN A 38 3.07 -6.99 18.95
C GLN A 38 4.55 -6.82 18.58
N GLN A 39 5.48 -7.29 19.43
CA GLN A 39 6.91 -7.23 19.15
C GLN A 39 7.31 -8.05 17.92
N GLN A 40 6.77 -9.26 17.75
CA GLN A 40 7.06 -10.10 16.59
C GLN A 40 6.54 -9.46 15.30
N ARG A 41 5.32 -8.90 15.34
CA ARG A 41 4.73 -8.17 14.22
C ARG A 41 5.60 -6.98 13.82
N GLU A 42 6.00 -6.14 14.77
CA GLU A 42 6.84 -4.97 14.50
C GLU A 42 8.21 -5.35 13.91
N ALA A 43 8.88 -6.36 14.47
CA ALA A 43 10.16 -6.84 13.96
C ALA A 43 10.04 -7.38 12.53
N TYR A 44 8.99 -8.15 12.25
CA TYR A 44 8.71 -8.67 10.92
C TYR A 44 8.40 -7.53 9.93
N SER A 45 7.53 -6.59 10.31
CA SER A 45 7.19 -5.43 9.48
C SER A 45 8.41 -4.58 9.14
N ARG A 46 9.32 -4.34 10.11
CA ARG A 46 10.58 -3.62 9.87
C ARG A 46 11.46 -4.33 8.85
N LYS A 47 11.72 -5.63 9.04
CA LYS A 47 12.51 -6.45 8.11
C LYS A 47 11.93 -6.42 6.70
N LYS A 48 10.61 -6.52 6.60
CA LYS A 48 9.91 -6.49 5.30
C LYS A 48 9.90 -5.11 4.66
N ALA A 49 9.87 -4.04 5.44
CA ALA A 49 10.04 -2.67 4.95
C ALA A 49 11.45 -2.46 4.37
N GLU A 50 12.50 -2.96 5.05
CA GLU A 50 13.87 -2.93 4.52
C GLU A 50 13.99 -3.71 3.20
N GLU A 51 13.38 -4.89 3.12
CA GLU A 51 13.32 -5.70 1.89
C GLU A 51 12.59 -4.95 0.75
N PHE A 52 11.47 -4.28 1.07
CA PHE A 52 10.73 -3.48 0.10
C PHE A 52 11.57 -2.30 -0.40
N GLU A 53 12.23 -1.57 0.49
CA GLU A 53 13.06 -0.42 0.12
C GLU A 53 14.20 -0.84 -0.81
N ALA A 54 14.88 -1.94 -0.48
CA ALA A 54 15.98 -2.47 -1.28
C ALA A 54 15.53 -2.94 -2.69
N LYS A 55 14.32 -3.47 -2.83
CA LYS A 55 13.83 -4.05 -4.10
C LYS A 55 13.02 -3.07 -4.95
N CYS A 56 12.09 -2.36 -4.32
CA CYS A 56 11.06 -1.57 -4.98
C CYS A 56 11.14 -0.06 -4.67
N GLY A 57 11.95 0.36 -3.68
CA GLY A 57 11.99 1.74 -3.17
C GLY A 57 12.26 2.80 -4.23
N LYS A 58 13.24 2.55 -5.10
CA LYS A 58 13.58 3.47 -6.21
C LYS A 58 12.41 3.67 -7.18
N VAL A 59 11.85 2.58 -7.70
CA VAL A 59 10.73 2.63 -8.67
C VAL A 59 9.49 3.24 -8.03
N TRP A 60 9.24 2.92 -6.76
CA TRP A 60 8.18 3.55 -5.98
C TRP A 60 8.34 5.07 -5.89
N ALA A 61 9.54 5.56 -5.56
CA ALA A 61 9.80 6.99 -5.44
C ALA A 61 9.56 7.72 -6.77
N GLU A 62 10.01 7.14 -7.89
CA GLU A 62 9.80 7.69 -9.23
C GLU A 62 8.31 7.70 -9.62
N TYR A 63 7.60 6.58 -9.44
CA TYR A 63 6.17 6.48 -9.71
C TYR A 63 5.34 7.45 -8.85
N LYS A 64 5.62 7.50 -7.54
CA LYS A 64 4.97 8.41 -6.59
C LYS A 64 5.19 9.85 -7.00
N GLY A 65 6.42 10.24 -7.35
CA GLY A 65 6.74 11.59 -7.81
C GLY A 65 5.97 11.98 -9.08
N CYS A 66 5.88 11.06 -10.06
CA CYS A 66 5.10 11.27 -11.27
C CYS A 66 3.61 11.49 -10.95
N THR A 67 3.05 10.64 -10.11
CA THR A 67 1.62 10.68 -9.75
C THR A 67 1.27 11.92 -8.92
N GLN A 68 2.12 12.32 -7.97
CA GLN A 68 1.92 13.53 -7.18
C GLN A 68 1.92 14.79 -8.04
N ARG A 69 2.75 14.85 -9.08
CA ARG A 69 2.74 15.96 -10.03
C ARG A 69 1.42 16.01 -10.80
N ALA A 70 0.98 14.88 -11.34
CA ALA A 70 -0.30 14.77 -12.06
C ALA A 70 -1.52 15.14 -11.19
N LEU A 71 -1.50 14.78 -9.90
CA LEU A 71 -2.56 15.15 -8.95
C LEU A 71 -2.63 16.67 -8.73
N LYS A 72 -1.48 17.33 -8.60
CA LYS A 72 -1.40 18.80 -8.47
C LYS A 72 -1.86 19.50 -9.75
N GLU A 73 -1.44 19.02 -10.92
CA GLU A 73 -1.88 19.55 -12.22
C GLU A 73 -3.40 19.44 -12.42
N LYS A 74 -4.04 18.43 -11.80
CA LYS A 74 -5.49 18.25 -11.82
C LYS A 74 -6.23 18.93 -10.66
N GLY A 75 -5.53 19.59 -9.74
CA GLY A 75 -6.13 20.28 -8.58
C GLY A 75 -6.83 19.35 -7.58
N LEU A 76 -6.43 18.07 -7.52
CA LEU A 76 -7.02 17.07 -6.63
C LEU A 76 -6.24 16.91 -5.32
N ASP A 77 -5.12 17.60 -5.17
CA ASP A 77 -4.20 17.50 -4.05
C ASP A 77 -4.87 17.82 -2.71
N ARG A 78 -5.58 18.95 -2.61
CA ARG A 78 -6.26 19.34 -1.35
C ARG A 78 -7.35 18.36 -0.92
N LEU A 79 -8.16 17.89 -1.87
CA LEU A 79 -9.22 16.92 -1.60
C LEU A 79 -8.62 15.60 -1.09
N LEU A 80 -7.56 15.13 -1.75
CA LEU A 80 -6.90 13.88 -1.39
C LEU A 80 -6.19 13.99 -0.04
N ASP A 81 -5.55 15.13 0.26
CA ASP A 81 -4.91 15.34 1.56
C ASP A 81 -5.92 15.33 2.70
N GLN A 82 -7.08 15.98 2.53
CA GLN A 82 -8.17 15.92 3.52
C GLN A 82 -8.64 14.47 3.74
N ALA A 83 -8.94 13.74 2.65
CA ALA A 83 -9.41 12.36 2.75
C ALA A 83 -8.38 11.41 3.38
N ARG A 84 -7.07 11.72 3.29
CA ARG A 84 -6.01 10.90 3.88
C ARG A 84 -5.82 11.10 5.38
N GLU A 85 -6.27 12.22 5.93
CA GLU A 85 -6.29 12.47 7.37
C GLU A 85 -7.49 11.78 8.06
N GLU A 86 -8.49 11.37 7.28
CA GLU A 86 -9.63 10.60 7.78
C GLU A 86 -9.20 9.18 8.17
N ASN A 87 -9.69 8.70 9.32
CA ASN A 87 -9.50 7.32 9.78
C ASN A 87 -10.83 6.57 9.73
N PRO A 88 -11.30 6.15 8.54
CA PRO A 88 -12.67 5.69 8.35
C PRO A 88 -13.02 4.36 9.04
N LEU A 89 -12.02 3.60 9.49
CA LEU A 89 -12.23 2.31 10.18
C LEU A 89 -12.51 2.52 11.68
N THR A 90 -13.65 3.13 12.00
CA THR A 90 -14.08 3.42 13.39
C THR A 90 -14.83 2.27 14.05
N GLU A 91 -15.43 1.38 13.26
CA GLU A 91 -16.18 0.22 13.73
C GLU A 91 -15.43 -1.08 13.42
N PRO A 92 -15.43 -2.06 14.34
CA PRO A 92 -14.89 -3.38 14.05
C PRO A 92 -15.73 -4.07 12.96
N ALA A 93 -15.09 -4.90 12.13
CA ALA A 93 -15.80 -5.69 11.13
C ALA A 93 -16.91 -6.53 11.81
N PRO A 94 -18.11 -6.65 11.20
CA PRO A 94 -19.17 -7.46 11.77
C PRO A 94 -18.66 -8.89 11.95
N SER A 95 -18.74 -9.40 13.18
CA SER A 95 -18.26 -10.74 13.49
C SER A 95 -19.02 -11.75 12.64
N ALA A 96 -18.33 -12.59 11.87
CA ALA A 96 -18.92 -13.68 11.09
C ALA A 96 -19.59 -14.78 11.95
N ALA A 97 -19.78 -14.56 13.26
CA ALA A 97 -20.22 -15.54 14.25
C ALA A 97 -21.66 -15.30 14.77
N GLN A 98 -22.55 -14.70 13.98
CA GLN A 98 -23.94 -14.45 14.40
C GLN A 98 -25.03 -15.12 13.56
N ASN A 99 -24.70 -16.03 12.65
CA ASN A 99 -25.69 -16.83 11.92
C ASN A 99 -25.46 -18.34 12.10
N ASN A 100 -25.59 -18.81 13.34
CA ASN A 100 -26.08 -20.17 13.60
C ASN A 100 -27.37 -20.01 14.39
N LYS A 101 -28.48 -20.02 13.65
CA LYS A 101 -29.83 -20.15 14.18
C LYS A 101 -30.20 -21.63 14.23
#